data_AF-A0A7W6GT41-F1
#
_entry.id   AF-A0A7W6GT41-F1
#
_cell.length_a   1.000
_cell.length_b   1.000
_cell.length_c   1.000
_cell.angle_alpha   90.00
_cell.angle_beta   90.00
_cell.angle_gamma   90.00
#
_symmetry.space_group_name_H-M   'P 1'
#
loop_
_entity.id
_entity.type
_entity.pdbx_description
1 polymer ?
#
loop_
_entity_poly.entity_id
_entity_poly.type
_entity_poly.pdbx_seq_one_letter_code
_entity_poly.pdbx_strand_id
1 'polypeptide(L)'
;MLRRGLITLALALAATAIAPRARAVTCENVTHDDNRYTVCEVDASAEHLGLYLTDDTGRPFGHFTFLQQALEEQDKTLVFAMNAGMYHSDRSPVGHYVQDGTEEMRVISSAGPGNFGLLPNGVFCISDKGARVYETRDFLAQKPACRDATQSGPMLVIDGQLHPRFLPDSTSRYVRNGVGTSKDGKRAVFVISQNTVTFYDFALFFRDALKLPDALFLDGNISRLYAPSLGRNDLGRRMGPIVAVTEPLQ
;
A
#
# COMPACT_ATOMS: atom_id res chain seq x y z
N MET A 1 57.91 -44.37 30.21
CA MET A 1 57.59 -42.92 30.28
C MET A 1 58.15 -42.31 29.00
N LEU A 2 57.45 -41.63 28.08
CA LEU A 2 56.22 -40.85 28.14
C LEU A 2 55.62 -40.74 26.70
N ARG A 3 54.32 -41.05 26.60
CA ARG A 3 53.23 -40.52 25.74
C ARG A 3 53.47 -40.17 24.25
N ARG A 4 52.82 -40.98 23.40
CA ARG A 4 52.32 -40.65 22.05
C ARG A 4 51.22 -39.57 22.15
N GLY A 5 51.38 -38.45 21.43
CA GLY A 5 50.34 -37.44 21.25
C GLY A 5 49.45 -37.77 20.06
N LEU A 6 48.15 -37.98 20.29
CA LEU A 6 47.14 -38.01 19.23
C LEU A 6 46.84 -36.58 18.78
N ILE A 7 46.95 -36.30 17.48
CA ILE A 7 46.44 -35.09 16.85
C ILE A 7 45.03 -35.42 16.38
N THR A 8 44.02 -34.94 17.11
CA THR A 8 42.61 -35.06 16.73
C THR A 8 42.27 -33.88 15.81
N LEU A 9 42.06 -34.15 14.52
CA LEU A 9 41.62 -33.16 13.54
C LEU A 9 40.12 -32.90 13.77
N ALA A 10 39.77 -31.78 14.39
CA ALA A 10 38.38 -31.39 14.59
C ALA A 10 37.82 -30.80 13.28
N LEU A 11 36.93 -31.54 12.62
CA LEU A 11 36.17 -31.07 11.46
C LEU A 11 35.12 -30.06 11.94
N ALA A 12 35.37 -28.76 11.76
CA ALA A 12 34.39 -27.73 12.02
C ALA A 12 33.32 -27.75 10.92
N LEU A 13 32.17 -28.35 11.21
CA LEU A 13 30.99 -28.32 10.36
C LEU A 13 30.42 -26.89 10.39
N ALA A 14 30.74 -26.09 9.38
CA ALA A 14 30.14 -24.78 9.20
C ALA A 14 28.65 -24.95 8.85
N ALA A 15 27.80 -24.92 9.87
CA ALA A 15 26.36 -24.78 9.67
C ALA A 15 26.10 -23.39 9.08
N THR A 16 25.96 -23.31 7.76
CA THR A 16 25.38 -22.15 7.10
C THR A 16 23.96 -22.00 7.60
N ALA A 17 23.76 -21.07 8.53
CA ALA A 17 22.43 -20.65 8.93
C ALA A 17 21.75 -20.08 7.68
N ILE A 18 20.84 -20.86 7.10
CA ILE A 18 19.89 -20.36 6.11
C ILE A 18 19.00 -19.40 6.89
N ALA A 19 19.33 -18.11 6.84
CA ALA A 19 18.46 -17.09 7.39
C ALA A 19 17.10 -17.22 6.70
N PRO A 20 15.98 -17.24 7.45
CA PRO A 20 14.67 -17.23 6.83
C PRO A 20 14.62 -16.01 5.90
N ARG A 21 14.29 -16.22 4.63
CA ARG A 21 14.01 -15.11 3.70
C ARG A 21 13.01 -14.19 4.41
N ALA A 22 13.31 -12.89 4.39
CA ALA A 22 12.44 -11.86 4.92
C ALA A 22 11.00 -12.16 4.46
N ARG A 23 10.05 -12.12 5.39
CA ARG A 23 8.67 -12.48 5.11
C ARG A 23 8.13 -11.49 4.08
N ALA A 24 7.62 -12.04 2.97
CA ALA A 24 6.67 -11.39 2.10
C ALA A 24 5.56 -10.70 2.90
N VAL A 25 4.89 -9.74 2.27
CA VAL A 25 3.73 -9.01 2.81
C VAL A 25 2.89 -9.87 3.74
N THR A 26 2.69 -9.38 4.96
CA THR A 26 1.88 -10.09 5.95
C THR A 26 0.44 -9.62 5.81
N CYS A 27 -0.42 -10.46 5.26
CA CYS A 27 -1.86 -10.21 5.20
C CYS A 27 -2.61 -11.05 6.23
N GLU A 28 -3.55 -10.44 6.96
CA GLU A 28 -4.42 -11.10 7.93
C GLU A 28 -5.82 -10.49 7.97
N ASN A 29 -6.77 -11.24 8.53
CA ASN A 29 -8.13 -10.75 8.76
C ASN A 29 -8.27 -10.33 10.22
N VAL A 30 -8.74 -9.11 10.45
CA VAL A 30 -8.86 -8.48 11.77
C VAL A 30 -10.30 -8.02 12.00
N THR A 31 -10.78 -8.11 13.24
CA THR A 31 -12.06 -7.53 13.65
C THR A 31 -11.82 -6.39 14.64
N HIS A 32 -12.54 -5.29 14.47
CA HIS A 32 -12.50 -4.13 15.37
C HIS A 32 -13.86 -3.43 15.35
N ASP A 33 -14.42 -3.17 16.54
CA ASP A 33 -15.74 -2.54 16.72
C ASP A 33 -16.81 -3.12 15.77
N ASP A 34 -16.97 -4.44 15.81
CA ASP A 34 -17.89 -5.25 14.98
C ASP A 34 -17.68 -5.21 13.46
N ASN A 35 -16.65 -4.50 12.99
CA ASN A 35 -16.26 -4.46 11.57
C ASN A 35 -15.12 -5.43 11.29
N ARG A 36 -15.14 -6.01 10.10
CA ARG A 36 -14.12 -6.94 9.61
C ARG A 36 -13.26 -6.27 8.56
N TYR A 37 -11.95 -6.47 8.68
CA TYR A 37 -10.94 -5.89 7.80
C TYR A 37 -9.99 -6.98 7.32
N THR A 38 -9.47 -6.82 6.11
CA THR A 38 -8.22 -7.48 5.70
C THR A 38 -7.13 -6.43 5.74
N VAL A 39 -6.05 -6.74 6.46
CA VAL A 39 -4.89 -5.88 6.69
C VAL A 39 -3.69 -6.53 6.05
N CYS A 40 -2.98 -5.80 5.19
CA CYS A 40 -1.71 -6.23 4.60
C CYS A 40 -0.63 -5.24 5.01
N GLU A 41 0.29 -5.68 5.84
CA GLU A 41 1.42 -4.89 6.34
C GLU A 41 2.66 -5.11 5.47
N VAL A 42 3.27 -3.99 5.09
CA VAL A 42 4.45 -3.88 4.23
C VAL A 42 5.58 -3.23 5.02
N ASP A 43 6.76 -3.88 5.03
CA ASP A 43 8.01 -3.22 5.43
C ASP A 43 8.54 -2.45 4.22
N ALA A 44 8.15 -1.18 4.12
CA ALA A 44 8.49 -0.31 3.01
C ALA A 44 10.00 0.00 2.91
N SER A 45 10.81 -0.39 3.90
CA SER A 45 12.26 -0.27 3.85
C SER A 45 12.98 -1.51 3.31
N ALA A 46 12.27 -2.64 3.20
CA ALA A 46 12.85 -3.92 2.78
C ALA A 46 12.14 -4.54 1.57
N GLU A 47 10.84 -4.36 1.44
CA GLU A 47 10.02 -4.96 0.39
C GLU A 47 9.92 -4.07 -0.85
N HIS A 48 9.83 -4.67 -2.03
CA HIS A 48 9.69 -3.94 -3.29
C HIS A 48 8.24 -3.49 -3.51
N LEU A 49 7.86 -2.44 -2.79
CA LEU A 49 6.60 -1.72 -2.95
C LEU A 49 6.72 -0.71 -4.10
N GLY A 50 5.76 -0.70 -5.03
CA GLY A 50 5.72 0.23 -6.16
C GLY A 50 4.31 0.50 -6.69
N LEU A 51 4.22 1.43 -7.64
CA LEU A 51 3.00 1.74 -8.39
C LEU A 51 3.08 1.24 -9.82
N TYR A 52 1.93 0.86 -10.36
CA TYR A 52 1.79 0.32 -11.71
C TYR A 52 0.52 0.86 -12.35
N LEU A 53 0.63 1.45 -13.53
CA LEU A 53 -0.53 1.94 -14.30
C LEU A 53 -0.68 1.25 -15.66
N THR A 54 0.35 1.35 -16.51
CA THR A 54 0.32 0.86 -17.90
C THR A 54 1.37 -0.20 -18.19
N ASP A 55 1.09 -1.02 -19.21
CA ASP A 55 2.11 -1.85 -19.87
C ASP A 55 3.12 -0.98 -20.67
N ASP A 56 4.12 -1.64 -21.25
CA ASP A 56 5.15 -1.04 -22.11
C ASP A 56 4.60 -0.37 -23.38
N THR A 57 3.39 -0.73 -23.80
CA THR A 57 2.67 -0.10 -24.91
C THR A 57 1.82 1.10 -24.48
N GLY A 58 1.80 1.46 -23.19
CA GLY A 58 1.01 2.55 -22.63
C GLY A 58 -0.46 2.18 -22.40
N ARG A 59 -0.84 0.89 -22.43
CA ARG A 59 -2.21 0.46 -22.13
C ARG A 59 -2.38 0.19 -20.64
N PRO A 60 -3.45 0.70 -19.99
CA PRO A 60 -3.67 0.45 -18.57
C PRO A 60 -3.87 -1.04 -18.27
N PHE A 61 -3.13 -1.58 -17.28
CA PHE A 61 -3.28 -2.97 -16.83
C PHE A 61 -4.73 -3.25 -16.44
N GLY A 62 -5.30 -2.44 -15.56
CA GLY A 62 -6.69 -2.48 -15.12
C GLY A 62 -7.15 -3.74 -14.36
N HIS A 63 -6.39 -4.82 -14.38
CA HIS A 63 -6.59 -6.03 -13.58
C HIS A 63 -5.26 -6.58 -13.08
N PHE A 64 -5.29 -7.19 -11.88
CA PHE A 64 -4.11 -7.83 -11.30
C PHE A 64 -3.53 -8.94 -12.19
N THR A 65 -4.34 -9.68 -12.94
CA THR A 65 -3.86 -10.74 -13.83
C THR A 65 -2.94 -10.21 -14.94
N PHE A 66 -3.25 -9.05 -15.53
CA PHE A 66 -2.40 -8.47 -16.57
C PHE A 66 -1.10 -7.91 -15.98
N LEU A 67 -1.17 -7.31 -14.79
CA LEU A 67 0.03 -6.90 -14.06
C LEU A 67 0.91 -8.11 -13.70
N GLN A 68 0.30 -9.19 -13.21
CA GLN A 68 1.00 -10.42 -12.86
C GLN A 68 1.75 -10.98 -14.08
N GLN A 69 1.09 -11.11 -15.23
CA GLN A 69 1.72 -11.61 -16.46
C GLN A 69 2.91 -10.75 -16.88
N ALA A 70 2.76 -9.42 -16.87
CA ALA A 70 3.85 -8.52 -17.22
C ALA A 70 5.03 -8.54 -16.22
N LEU A 71 4.77 -8.84 -14.95
CA LEU A 71 5.81 -9.02 -13.93
C LEU A 71 6.54 -10.36 -14.09
N GLU A 72 5.83 -11.43 -14.45
CA GLU A 72 6.43 -12.75 -14.72
C GLU A 72 7.41 -12.68 -15.90
N GLU A 73 7.11 -11.89 -16.93
CA GLU A 73 8.04 -11.60 -18.05
C GLU A 73 9.31 -10.84 -17.62
N GLN A 74 9.30 -10.24 -16.42
CA GLN A 74 10.43 -9.53 -15.81
C GLN A 74 11.09 -10.33 -14.68
N ASP A 75 10.86 -11.65 -14.62
CA ASP A 75 11.33 -12.51 -13.53
C ASP A 75 10.90 -11.99 -12.13
N LYS A 76 9.66 -11.49 -12.02
CA LYS A 76 9.05 -11.04 -10.77
C LYS A 76 7.72 -11.76 -10.50
N THR A 77 7.46 -11.98 -9.22
CA THR A 77 6.18 -12.49 -8.69
C THR A 77 5.41 -11.37 -8.03
N LEU A 78 4.10 -11.28 -8.29
CA LEU A 78 3.19 -10.41 -7.56
C LEU A 78 2.81 -11.08 -6.22
N VAL A 79 3.11 -10.46 -5.08
CA VAL A 79 2.80 -11.02 -3.75
C VAL A 79 1.70 -10.25 -3.00
N PHE A 80 1.42 -9.02 -3.42
CA PHE A 80 0.31 -8.21 -2.95
C PHE A 80 -0.06 -7.17 -4.01
N ALA A 81 -1.36 -6.88 -4.18
CA ALA A 81 -1.80 -5.72 -4.93
C ALA A 81 -3.15 -5.16 -4.45
N MET A 82 -3.31 -3.85 -4.61
CA MET A 82 -4.56 -3.15 -4.34
C MET A 82 -4.74 -2.03 -5.36
N ASN A 83 -5.98 -1.62 -5.67
CA ASN A 83 -6.16 -0.36 -6.39
C ASN A 83 -5.62 0.81 -5.56
N ALA A 84 -4.91 1.71 -6.22
CA ALA A 84 -4.29 2.88 -5.62
C ALA A 84 -5.23 4.10 -5.73
N GLY A 85 -4.70 5.28 -6.09
CA GLY A 85 -5.46 6.52 -6.15
C GLY A 85 -6.63 6.51 -7.15
N MET A 86 -7.51 7.50 -7.00
CA MET A 86 -8.70 7.68 -7.84
C MET A 86 -8.32 7.95 -9.29
N TYR A 87 -9.15 7.48 -10.22
CA TYR A 87 -8.88 7.53 -11.66
C TYR A 87 -10.12 7.92 -12.50
N HIS A 88 -9.90 8.44 -13.70
CA HIS A 88 -10.93 8.81 -14.67
C HIS A 88 -11.50 7.60 -15.45
N SER A 89 -12.54 7.78 -16.25
CA SER A 89 -13.14 6.67 -17.02
C SER A 89 -12.17 5.97 -17.97
N ASP A 90 -11.16 6.70 -18.46
CA ASP A 90 -10.06 6.21 -19.29
C ASP A 90 -8.91 5.55 -18.51
N ARG A 91 -9.03 5.48 -17.17
CA ARG A 91 -8.05 4.92 -16.22
C ARG A 91 -6.85 5.80 -15.89
N SER A 92 -6.80 7.02 -16.43
CA SER A 92 -5.79 8.00 -16.03
C SER A 92 -5.98 8.45 -14.56
N PRO A 93 -4.90 8.75 -13.82
CA PRO A 93 -4.99 9.25 -12.43
C PRO A 93 -5.74 10.58 -12.35
N VAL A 94 -6.58 10.77 -11.32
CA VAL A 94 -7.30 12.04 -11.08
C VAL A 94 -6.36 13.13 -10.55
N GLY A 95 -5.41 12.74 -9.70
CA GLY A 95 -4.47 13.65 -9.06
C GLY A 95 -3.03 13.22 -9.26
N HIS A 96 -2.13 13.70 -8.39
CA HIS A 96 -0.71 13.45 -8.49
C HIS A 96 -0.41 11.97 -8.78
N TYR A 97 0.39 11.72 -9.81
CA TYR A 97 0.87 10.39 -10.12
C TYR A 97 2.30 10.47 -10.61
N VAL A 98 3.17 9.74 -9.91
CA VAL A 98 4.57 9.54 -10.28
C VAL A 98 4.80 8.03 -10.32
N GLN A 99 5.42 7.56 -11.39
CA GLN A 99 5.89 6.17 -11.51
C GLN A 99 7.34 6.20 -11.97
N ASP A 100 8.22 5.46 -11.29
CA ASP A 100 9.65 5.38 -11.60
C ASP A 100 10.33 6.77 -11.77
N GLY A 101 9.94 7.73 -10.94
CA GLY A 101 10.45 9.11 -10.93
C GLY A 101 9.88 10.02 -12.02
N THR A 102 8.99 9.52 -12.89
CA THR A 102 8.33 10.31 -13.94
C THR A 102 6.96 10.76 -13.48
N GLU A 103 6.73 12.08 -13.44
CA GLU A 103 5.41 12.65 -13.14
C GLU A 103 4.51 12.58 -14.37
N GLU A 104 3.41 11.81 -14.27
CA GLU A 104 2.38 11.76 -15.31
C GLU A 104 1.23 12.73 -15.03
N MET A 105 0.96 12.99 -13.74
CA MET A 105 -0.10 13.89 -13.31
C MET A 105 0.36 14.77 -12.15
N ARG A 106 0.01 16.05 -12.23
CA ARG A 106 0.34 17.07 -11.22
C ARG A 106 -0.50 16.93 -9.94
N VAL A 107 -0.01 17.51 -8.86
CA VAL A 107 -0.75 17.63 -7.59
C VAL A 107 -2.01 18.51 -7.74
N ILE A 108 -3.12 18.07 -7.14
CA ILE A 108 -4.38 18.81 -7.04
C ILE A 108 -4.67 19.16 -5.58
N SER A 109 -4.48 20.42 -5.19
CA SER A 109 -4.73 20.92 -3.82
C SER A 109 -6.07 21.63 -3.64
N SER A 110 -6.82 21.84 -4.72
CA SER A 110 -8.12 22.50 -4.71
C SER A 110 -9.23 21.54 -4.29
N ALA A 111 -10.23 22.07 -3.58
CA ALA A 111 -11.47 21.33 -3.36
C ALA A 111 -12.17 21.01 -4.69
N GLY A 112 -13.02 19.99 -4.68
CA GLY A 112 -13.71 19.51 -5.86
C GLY A 112 -14.86 18.56 -5.51
N PRO A 113 -15.49 17.95 -6.51
CA PRO A 113 -16.56 16.99 -6.29
C PRO A 113 -16.03 15.66 -5.74
N GLY A 114 -16.94 14.91 -5.12
CA GLY A 114 -16.69 13.54 -4.66
C GLY A 114 -15.67 13.43 -3.52
N ASN A 115 -15.22 12.20 -3.27
CA ASN A 115 -14.28 11.90 -2.17
C ASN A 115 -12.92 12.58 -2.39
N PHE A 116 -12.44 12.65 -3.64
CA PHE A 116 -11.15 13.29 -3.96
C PHE A 116 -11.08 14.75 -3.52
N GLY A 117 -12.17 15.50 -3.73
CA GLY A 117 -12.26 16.91 -3.36
C GLY A 117 -12.69 17.18 -1.92
N LEU A 118 -12.92 16.12 -1.12
CA LEU A 118 -13.20 16.22 0.31
C LEU A 118 -11.88 16.51 1.05
N LEU A 119 -11.55 17.79 1.19
CA LEU A 119 -10.31 18.22 1.83
C LEU A 119 -10.34 18.04 3.37
N PRO A 120 -9.19 17.72 3.99
CA PRO A 120 -7.88 17.46 3.35
C PRO A 120 -7.81 16.13 2.57
N ASN A 121 -7.19 16.17 1.39
CA ASN A 121 -6.81 14.99 0.60
C ASN A 121 -5.29 14.77 0.72
N GLY A 122 -4.75 13.67 0.17
CA GLY A 122 -3.36 13.31 0.45
C GLY A 122 -2.65 12.59 -0.68
N VAL A 123 -1.33 12.50 -0.51
CA VAL A 123 -0.40 11.82 -1.42
C VAL A 123 0.25 10.67 -0.67
N PHE A 124 0.11 9.47 -1.19
CA PHE A 124 0.95 8.35 -0.78
C PHE A 124 2.23 8.37 -1.62
N CYS A 125 3.35 8.62 -0.98
CA CYS A 125 4.67 8.78 -1.58
C CYS A 125 5.57 7.61 -1.17
N ILE A 126 6.16 6.94 -2.15
CA ILE A 126 7.11 5.85 -1.98
C ILE A 126 8.48 6.33 -2.44
N SER A 127 9.49 6.11 -1.61
CA SER A 127 10.89 6.43 -1.86
C SER A 127 11.74 5.19 -1.63
N ASP A 128 13.02 5.26 -1.96
CA ASP A 128 13.96 4.17 -1.68
C ASP A 128 14.20 3.93 -0.18
N LYS A 129 13.74 4.84 0.69
CA LYS A 129 13.92 4.75 2.15
C LYS A 129 12.67 4.26 2.87
N GLY A 130 11.53 4.17 2.18
CA GLY A 130 10.23 3.92 2.80
C GLY A 130 9.09 4.63 2.10
N ALA A 131 7.89 4.49 2.66
CA ALA A 131 6.66 5.07 2.13
C ALA A 131 5.92 5.88 3.21
N ARG A 132 5.40 7.04 2.83
CA ARG A 132 4.67 7.95 3.72
C ARG A 132 3.43 8.51 3.04
N VAL A 133 2.34 8.57 3.80
CA VAL A 133 1.17 9.39 3.48
C VAL A 133 1.45 10.81 3.95
N TYR A 134 1.15 11.78 3.08
CA TYR A 134 1.22 13.21 3.38
C TYR A 134 -0.14 13.84 3.11
N GLU A 135 -0.54 14.79 3.95
CA GLU A 135 -1.57 15.75 3.56
C GLU A 135 -1.06 16.59 2.38
N THR A 136 -1.92 16.92 1.43
CA THR A 136 -1.49 17.51 0.14
C THR A 136 -0.76 18.85 0.26
N ARG A 137 -1.14 19.74 1.18
CA ARG A 137 -0.43 21.01 1.37
C ARG A 137 0.91 20.80 2.07
N ASP A 138 0.97 19.88 3.01
CA ASP A 138 2.23 19.47 3.65
C ASP A 138 3.20 18.86 2.62
N PHE A 139 2.70 17.99 1.73
CA PHE A 139 3.46 17.45 0.61
C PHE A 139 4.05 18.56 -0.28
N LEU A 140 3.25 19.56 -0.64
CA LEU A 140 3.70 20.70 -1.45
C LEU A 140 4.73 21.58 -0.74
N ALA A 141 4.66 21.68 0.60
CA ALA A 141 5.60 22.44 1.41
C ALA A 141 6.94 21.69 1.57
N GLN A 142 6.89 20.40 1.89
CA GLN A 142 8.08 19.57 2.12
C GLN A 142 8.78 19.14 0.83
N LYS A 143 8.02 18.98 -0.27
CA LYS A 143 8.49 18.48 -1.57
C LYS A 143 9.36 17.21 -1.42
N PRO A 144 8.85 16.15 -0.78
CA PRO A 144 9.63 14.93 -0.62
C PRO A 144 9.95 14.33 -1.99
N ALA A 145 11.13 13.72 -2.11
CA ALA A 145 11.50 12.97 -3.30
C ALA A 145 10.79 11.61 -3.29
N CYS A 146 9.85 11.42 -4.21
CA CYS A 146 9.12 10.17 -4.39
C CYS A 146 9.59 9.51 -5.68
N ARG A 147 9.97 8.23 -5.60
CA ARG A 147 10.13 7.39 -6.78
C ARG A 147 8.76 7.09 -7.38
N ASP A 148 7.79 6.76 -6.52
CA ASP A 148 6.40 6.58 -6.91
C ASP A 148 5.49 7.43 -6.02
N ALA A 149 4.41 7.98 -6.58
CA ALA A 149 3.42 8.72 -5.80
C ALA A 149 2.03 8.57 -6.39
N THR A 150 1.02 8.51 -5.52
CA THR A 150 -0.39 8.51 -5.94
C THR A 150 -1.20 9.40 -5.01
N GLN A 151 -1.98 10.31 -5.58
CA GLN A 151 -2.89 11.17 -4.84
C GLN A 151 -4.28 10.54 -4.77
N SER A 152 -4.90 10.67 -3.61
CA SER A 152 -6.28 10.29 -3.41
C SER A 152 -6.92 11.17 -2.33
N GLY A 153 -8.18 10.92 -2.01
CA GLY A 153 -8.83 11.61 -0.92
C GLY A 153 -10.18 10.99 -0.57
N PRO A 154 -10.64 11.19 0.67
CA PRO A 154 -10.05 12.07 1.71
C PRO A 154 -8.84 11.45 2.45
N MET A 155 -8.06 12.28 3.15
CA MET A 155 -7.25 11.79 4.27
C MET A 155 -8.17 11.12 5.29
N LEU A 156 -7.73 10.02 5.90
CA LEU A 156 -8.45 9.33 6.96
C LEU A 156 -7.97 9.83 8.33
N VAL A 157 -6.65 9.84 8.51
CA VAL A 157 -5.97 10.29 9.72
C VAL A 157 -4.86 11.27 9.30
N ILE A 158 -4.71 12.37 10.03
CA ILE A 158 -3.75 13.44 9.78
C ILE A 158 -3.09 13.76 11.12
N ASP A 159 -1.79 13.49 11.27
CA ASP A 159 -1.07 13.70 12.53
C ASP A 159 -1.79 13.10 13.77
N GLY A 160 -2.37 11.91 13.60
CA GLY A 160 -3.13 11.20 14.64
C GLY A 160 -4.53 11.73 14.89
N GLN A 161 -5.00 12.73 14.15
CA GLN A 161 -6.37 13.25 14.21
C GLN A 161 -7.22 12.71 13.07
N LEU A 162 -8.50 12.45 13.31
CA LEU A 162 -9.42 12.05 12.24
C LEU A 162 -9.70 13.24 11.32
N HIS A 163 -10.02 12.94 10.07
CA HIS A 163 -10.47 13.95 9.14
C HIS A 163 -11.67 14.76 9.69
N PRO A 164 -11.62 16.11 9.69
CA PRO A 164 -12.56 16.96 10.42
C PRO A 164 -14.00 16.91 9.89
N ARG A 165 -14.20 16.41 8.67
CA ARG A 165 -15.53 16.28 8.04
C ARG A 165 -16.20 14.92 8.27
N PHE A 166 -15.56 13.98 8.96
CA PHE A 166 -16.18 12.68 9.22
C PHE A 166 -17.18 12.77 10.35
N LEU A 167 -18.40 12.31 10.07
CA LEU A 167 -19.50 12.31 11.02
C LEU A 167 -19.57 10.92 11.70
N PRO A 168 -19.57 10.85 13.05
CA PRO A 168 -19.75 9.58 13.77
C PRO A 168 -21.05 8.84 13.42
N ASP A 169 -22.10 9.59 13.07
CA ASP A 169 -23.44 9.10 12.73
C ASP A 169 -23.70 9.08 11.20
N SER A 170 -22.64 9.13 10.39
CA SER A 170 -22.74 9.07 8.93
C SER A 170 -23.53 7.84 8.45
N THR A 171 -24.47 8.04 7.53
CA THR A 171 -25.21 6.96 6.86
C THR A 171 -24.50 6.41 5.62
N SER A 172 -23.44 7.09 5.14
CA SER A 172 -22.64 6.68 3.98
C SER A 172 -21.77 5.46 4.31
N ARG A 173 -22.25 4.27 3.93
CA ARG A 173 -21.58 2.99 4.18
C ARG A 173 -21.19 2.30 2.87
N TYR A 174 -19.91 2.00 2.72
CA TYR A 174 -19.36 1.30 1.54
C TYR A 174 -18.25 0.35 1.98
N VAL A 175 -17.89 -0.59 1.10
CA VAL A 175 -16.57 -1.23 1.20
C VAL A 175 -15.53 -0.17 0.89
N ARG A 176 -14.51 -0.05 1.74
CA ARG A 176 -13.48 0.98 1.65
C ARG A 176 -12.12 0.34 1.67
N ASN A 177 -11.17 0.94 0.97
CA ASN A 177 -9.76 0.64 1.11
C ASN A 177 -8.93 1.90 1.38
N GLY A 178 -7.75 1.70 1.93
CA GLY A 178 -6.88 2.77 2.36
C GLY A 178 -5.48 2.28 2.69
N VAL A 179 -4.57 3.23 2.83
CA VAL A 179 -3.20 2.98 3.28
C VAL A 179 -2.89 3.90 4.45
N GLY A 180 -2.26 3.38 5.49
CA GLY A 180 -1.71 4.17 6.60
C GLY A 180 -0.22 3.92 6.74
N THR A 181 0.53 4.92 7.20
CA THR A 181 1.99 4.83 7.29
C THR A 181 2.50 5.27 8.66
N SER A 182 3.56 4.62 9.15
CA SER A 182 4.29 5.08 10.33
C SER A 182 5.03 6.39 10.04
N LYS A 183 5.32 7.16 11.10
CA LYS A 183 6.02 8.44 11.00
C LYS A 183 7.42 8.33 10.38
N ASP A 184 8.10 7.20 10.61
CA ASP A 184 9.42 6.92 10.05
C ASP A 184 9.38 6.36 8.62
N GLY A 185 8.17 6.11 8.08
CA GLY A 185 7.95 5.61 6.73
C GLY A 185 8.32 4.15 6.49
N LYS A 186 8.69 3.39 7.52
CA LYS A 186 9.08 1.99 7.37
C LYS A 186 7.89 1.03 7.30
N ARG A 187 6.78 1.40 7.94
CA ARG A 187 5.58 0.59 7.99
C ARG A 187 4.51 1.22 7.11
N ALA A 188 4.07 0.50 6.08
CA ALA A 188 2.89 0.84 5.29
C ALA A 188 1.85 -0.27 5.48
N VAL A 189 0.62 0.11 5.83
CA VAL A 189 -0.46 -0.83 6.12
C VAL A 189 -1.63 -0.55 5.20
N PHE A 190 -1.88 -1.51 4.30
CA PHE A 190 -2.99 -1.46 3.37
C PHE A 190 -4.18 -2.20 3.96
N VAL A 191 -5.35 -1.56 3.94
CA VAL A 191 -6.56 -2.11 4.56
C VAL A 191 -7.69 -2.09 3.55
N ILE A 192 -8.49 -3.15 3.54
CA ILE A 192 -9.80 -3.19 2.89
C ILE A 192 -10.84 -3.71 3.87
N SER A 193 -11.99 -3.04 3.97
CA SER A 193 -13.11 -3.53 4.79
C SER A 193 -13.80 -4.72 4.10
N GLN A 194 -14.25 -5.70 4.87
CA GLN A 194 -15.00 -6.86 4.35
C GLN A 194 -16.51 -6.68 4.44
N ASN A 195 -16.96 -5.70 5.22
CA ASN A 195 -18.33 -5.20 5.26
C ASN A 195 -18.35 -3.70 4.95
N THR A 196 -19.56 -3.14 4.82
CA THR A 196 -19.71 -1.71 4.58
C THR A 196 -19.48 -0.92 5.86
N VAL A 197 -18.61 0.09 5.77
CA VAL A 197 -18.19 0.94 6.89
C VAL A 197 -18.36 2.41 6.54
N THR A 198 -18.54 3.26 7.56
CA THR A 198 -18.45 4.71 7.36
C THR A 198 -16.99 5.14 7.22
N PHE A 199 -16.76 6.37 6.76
CA PHE A 199 -15.42 6.95 6.81
C PHE A 199 -14.91 7.09 8.25
N TYR A 200 -15.82 7.38 9.19
CA TYR A 200 -15.49 7.52 10.61
C TYR A 200 -15.00 6.18 11.19
N ASP A 201 -15.77 5.10 11.03
CA ASP A 201 -15.40 3.74 11.47
C ASP A 201 -14.05 3.31 10.86
N PHE A 202 -13.85 3.60 9.57
CA PHE A 202 -12.63 3.22 8.86
C PHE A 202 -11.42 4.00 9.35
N ALA A 203 -11.57 5.31 9.59
CA ALA A 203 -10.50 6.14 10.11
C ALA A 203 -10.14 5.82 11.57
N LEU A 204 -11.15 5.48 12.40
CA LEU A 204 -10.92 4.95 13.75
C LEU A 204 -10.07 3.69 13.70
N PHE A 205 -10.32 2.78 12.77
CA PHE A 205 -9.49 1.57 12.65
C PHE A 205 -8.00 1.90 12.41
N PHE A 206 -7.68 2.84 11.51
CA PHE A 206 -6.30 3.29 11.31
C PHE A 206 -5.69 3.96 12.55
N ARG A 207 -6.43 4.88 13.18
CA ARG A 207 -5.92 5.65 14.33
C ARG A 207 -5.84 4.82 15.61
N ASP A 208 -6.89 4.07 15.92
CA ASP A 208 -7.10 3.47 17.23
C ASP A 208 -6.67 2.00 17.29
N ALA A 209 -6.88 1.22 16.22
CA ALA A 209 -6.40 -0.16 16.17
C ALA A 209 -4.96 -0.25 15.65
N LEU A 210 -4.67 0.37 14.50
CA LEU A 210 -3.35 0.28 13.86
C LEU A 210 -2.33 1.29 14.39
N LYS A 211 -2.77 2.32 15.14
CA LYS A 211 -1.95 3.38 15.72
C LYS A 211 -1.10 4.14 14.68
N LEU A 212 -1.65 4.33 13.49
CA LEU A 212 -0.96 5.01 12.39
C LEU A 212 -1.30 6.51 12.42
N PRO A 213 -0.28 7.39 12.41
CA PRO A 213 -0.50 8.84 12.48
C PRO A 213 -1.13 9.41 11.21
N ASP A 214 -0.83 8.82 10.05
CA ASP A 214 -1.31 9.30 8.77
C ASP A 214 -1.91 8.15 7.98
N ALA A 215 -3.10 8.36 7.44
CA ALA A 215 -3.78 7.40 6.60
C ALA A 215 -4.59 8.09 5.51
N LEU A 216 -4.68 7.45 4.35
CA LEU A 216 -5.28 7.96 3.14
C LEU A 216 -6.31 6.96 2.61
N PHE A 217 -7.49 7.46 2.29
CA PHE A 217 -8.47 6.68 1.53
C PHE A 217 -8.00 6.58 0.08
N LEU A 218 -8.02 5.38 -0.47
CA LEU A 218 -7.64 5.14 -1.87
C LEU A 218 -8.87 5.35 -2.77
N ASP A 219 -9.13 4.50 -3.75
CA ASP A 219 -10.26 4.69 -4.65
C ASP A 219 -11.60 4.18 -4.07
N GLY A 220 -12.65 4.98 -4.27
CA GLY A 220 -14.03 4.68 -3.85
C GLY A 220 -14.95 4.14 -4.94
N ASN A 221 -14.52 4.14 -6.21
CA ASN A 221 -15.28 3.49 -7.27
C ASN A 221 -15.14 1.96 -7.19
N ILE A 222 -13.99 1.47 -6.76
CA ILE A 222 -13.67 0.05 -6.63
C ILE A 222 -12.77 -0.15 -5.41
N SER A 223 -12.97 -1.25 -4.68
CA SER A 223 -12.01 -1.75 -3.70
C SER A 223 -11.73 -3.22 -4.01
N ARG A 224 -10.50 -3.52 -4.43
CA ARG A 224 -10.04 -4.86 -4.81
C ARG A 224 -8.69 -5.15 -4.17
N LEU A 225 -8.51 -6.39 -3.74
CA LEU A 225 -7.30 -6.90 -3.13
C LEU A 225 -6.83 -8.18 -3.82
N TYR A 226 -5.54 -8.25 -4.09
CA TYR A 226 -4.80 -9.46 -4.39
C TYR A 226 -3.89 -9.76 -3.19
N ALA A 227 -4.18 -10.84 -2.48
CA ALA A 227 -3.46 -11.32 -1.30
C ALA A 227 -3.39 -12.85 -1.35
N PRO A 228 -2.45 -13.44 -2.11
CA PRO A 228 -2.34 -14.89 -2.32
C PRO A 228 -2.06 -15.64 -1.01
N SER A 229 -1.40 -15.01 -0.03
CA SER A 229 -1.21 -15.56 1.32
C SER A 229 -2.53 -15.83 2.07
N LEU A 230 -3.61 -15.17 1.67
CA LEU A 230 -4.98 -15.40 2.16
C LEU A 230 -5.86 -16.15 1.15
N GLY A 231 -5.30 -16.61 0.02
CA GLY A 231 -6.06 -17.20 -1.08
C GLY A 231 -7.05 -16.22 -1.74
N ARG A 232 -6.79 -14.90 -1.66
CA ARG A 232 -7.71 -13.85 -2.12
C ARG A 232 -7.23 -13.19 -3.40
N ASN A 233 -8.10 -13.14 -4.40
CA ASN A 233 -7.92 -12.38 -5.64
C ASN A 233 -9.27 -11.80 -6.07
N ASP A 234 -9.51 -10.52 -5.75
CA ASP A 234 -10.79 -9.89 -6.02
C ASP A 234 -10.97 -9.60 -7.51
N LEU A 235 -12.04 -10.16 -8.07
CA LEU A 235 -12.53 -9.84 -9.41
C LEU A 235 -13.33 -8.53 -9.39
N GLY A 236 -13.43 -7.86 -10.54
CA GLY A 236 -14.24 -6.65 -10.65
C GLY A 236 -13.95 -5.86 -11.92
N ARG A 237 -14.45 -4.63 -11.96
CA ARG A 237 -14.25 -3.71 -13.10
C ARG A 237 -12.77 -3.33 -13.25
N ARG A 238 -12.42 -2.88 -14.46
CA ARG A 238 -11.08 -2.33 -14.76
C ARG A 238 -10.77 -1.13 -13.85
N MET A 239 -9.57 -1.15 -13.27
CA MET A 239 -9.03 -0.12 -12.37
C MET A 239 -8.05 0.80 -13.10
N GLY A 240 -7.70 1.92 -12.47
CA GLY A 240 -6.56 2.76 -12.87
C GLY A 240 -5.28 2.31 -12.16
N PRO A 241 -4.59 3.22 -11.44
CA PRO A 241 -3.38 2.90 -10.69
C PRO A 241 -3.53 1.70 -9.75
N ILE A 242 -2.48 0.87 -9.70
CA ILE A 242 -2.35 -0.28 -8.79
C ILE A 242 -1.12 -0.04 -7.92
N VAL A 243 -1.25 -0.29 -6.62
CA VAL A 243 -0.11 -0.39 -5.69
C VAL A 243 0.16 -1.87 -5.44
N ALA A 244 1.42 -2.28 -5.49
CA ALA A 244 1.79 -3.68 -5.38
C ALA A 244 3.15 -3.89 -4.71
N VAL A 245 3.30 -5.08 -4.11
CA VAL A 245 4.59 -5.61 -3.67
C VAL A 245 4.97 -6.77 -4.58
N THR A 246 6.23 -6.76 -5.01
CA THR A 246 6.79 -7.78 -5.88
C THR A 246 8.02 -8.43 -5.27
N GLU A 247 8.31 -9.66 -5.67
CA GLU A 247 9.54 -10.37 -5.31
C GLU A 247 10.19 -10.96 -6.58
N PRO A 248 11.49 -11.26 -6.59
CA PRO A 248 12.07 -12.07 -7.67
C PRO A 248 11.32 -13.39 -7.85
N LEU A 249 11.10 -13.81 -9.10
CA LEU A 249 10.54 -15.11 -9.44
C LEU A 249 11.45 -16.21 -8.87
N GLN A 250 10.86 -17.16 -8.14
CA GLN A 250 11.57 -18.28 -7.51
C GLN A 250 11.78 -19.44 -8.47
#